data_AF-A0A514LCW0-F1
#
_entry.id   AF-A0A514LCW0-F1
#
_cell.length_a   1.000
_cell.length_b   1.000
_cell.length_c   1.000
_cell.angle_alpha   90.00
_cell.angle_beta   90.00
_cell.angle_gamma   90.00
#
_symmetry.space_group_name_H-M   'P 1'
#
loop_
_entity.id
_entity.type
_entity.pdbx_description
1 polymer ?
#
loop_
_entity_poly.entity_id
_entity_poly.type
_entity_poly.pdbx_seq_one_letter_code
_entity_poly.pdbx_strand_id
1 'polypeptide(L)'
;MEKVVYDFFHKNDFDEWIGNFALNLNDIWNEPSARDLDPTNDESYDMTNHSAIVIGKGPSLKKNNHLQKLIESNYSGTIICTDGALINVLKSGVTPDLFPNFFVVTIEPYKIQATLYDDPIIEKFGTKIKGIFSTLTHPDAVSKARKNGIKIHWLHTLFDYNEGKKSINNITSLMVRTKKNKGLPAIQTGGNVGTSCWFVGWKILGCSTISLIGMNHGWEEDDPIETIMSHGQMFEAPKIDKQSELFKKLFPKVHNPEFNSTCILDPIFQYYSSALKEFISRAPSEIRTINATEGGSLFGEKIHCMPFTDFLKNFDQ
;
A
#
# COMPACT_ATOMS: atom_id res chain seq x y z
N MET A 1 -12.22 4.63 -18.88
CA MET A 1 -11.39 3.62 -18.21
C MET A 1 -12.09 3.15 -16.95
N GLU A 2 -12.42 4.05 -16.02
CA GLU A 2 -13.13 3.73 -14.76
C GLU A 2 -14.38 2.85 -14.93
N LYS A 3 -15.32 3.20 -15.82
CA LYS A 3 -16.50 2.35 -16.11
C LYS A 3 -16.15 0.96 -16.62
N VAL A 4 -15.15 0.86 -17.51
CA VAL A 4 -14.73 -0.43 -18.10
C VAL A 4 -14.05 -1.32 -17.05
N VAL A 5 -13.23 -0.72 -16.21
CA VAL A 5 -12.56 -1.39 -15.08
C VAL A 5 -13.58 -1.82 -14.03
N TYR A 6 -14.55 -0.96 -13.72
CA TYR A 6 -15.67 -1.29 -12.84
C TYR A 6 -16.48 -2.47 -13.39
N ASP A 7 -16.89 -2.43 -14.65
CA ASP A 7 -17.66 -3.50 -15.29
C ASP A 7 -16.87 -4.82 -15.30
N PHE A 8 -15.53 -4.76 -15.47
CA PHE A 8 -14.66 -5.93 -15.39
C PHE A 8 -14.64 -6.54 -13.99
N PHE A 9 -14.28 -5.78 -12.96
CA PHE A 9 -14.18 -6.30 -11.60
C PHE A 9 -15.55 -6.71 -11.05
N HIS A 10 -16.60 -5.92 -11.35
CA HIS A 10 -17.94 -6.25 -10.90
C HIS A 10 -18.43 -7.58 -11.50
N LYS A 11 -18.09 -7.84 -12.77
CA LYS A 11 -18.47 -9.08 -13.44
C LYS A 11 -17.65 -10.29 -13.00
N ASN A 12 -16.35 -10.12 -12.77
CA ASN A 12 -15.44 -11.26 -12.60
C ASN A 12 -15.08 -11.55 -11.13
N ASP A 13 -15.06 -10.54 -10.26
CA ASP A 13 -14.43 -10.66 -8.94
C ASP A 13 -15.38 -10.33 -7.78
N PHE A 14 -16.49 -9.64 -8.03
CA PHE A 14 -17.39 -9.15 -7.00
C PHE A 14 -17.93 -10.26 -6.09
N ASP A 15 -18.42 -11.37 -6.66
CA ASP A 15 -18.98 -12.48 -5.89
C ASP A 15 -17.92 -13.12 -4.98
N GLU A 16 -16.67 -13.23 -5.45
CA GLU A 16 -15.54 -13.68 -4.63
C GLU A 16 -15.28 -12.71 -3.48
N TRP A 17 -15.30 -11.40 -3.73
CA TRP A 17 -15.05 -10.40 -2.69
C TRP A 17 -16.13 -10.42 -1.60
N ILE A 18 -17.40 -10.57 -1.99
CA ILE A 18 -18.51 -10.74 -1.04
C ILE A 18 -18.39 -12.07 -0.29
N GLY A 19 -17.98 -13.15 -0.97
CA GLY A 19 -17.68 -14.44 -0.35
C GLY A 19 -16.59 -14.32 0.71
N ASN A 20 -15.48 -13.66 0.40
CA ASN A 20 -14.38 -13.41 1.33
C ASN A 20 -14.85 -12.60 2.54
N PHE A 21 -15.63 -11.54 2.32
CA PHE A 21 -16.24 -10.77 3.41
C PHE A 21 -17.06 -11.66 4.35
N ALA A 22 -17.96 -12.48 3.78
CA ALA A 22 -18.82 -13.35 4.56
C ALA A 22 -18.02 -14.38 5.37
N LEU A 23 -16.97 -14.97 4.78
CA LEU A 23 -16.09 -15.94 5.44
C LEU A 23 -15.25 -15.31 6.56
N ASN A 24 -14.81 -14.06 6.39
CA ASN A 24 -14.05 -13.32 7.39
C ASN A 24 -14.94 -12.73 8.51
N LEU A 25 -16.26 -12.69 8.36
CA LEU A 25 -17.14 -11.91 9.23
C LEU A 25 -17.04 -12.30 10.71
N ASN A 26 -16.90 -13.59 11.00
CA ASN A 26 -16.70 -14.06 12.37
C ASN A 26 -15.37 -13.56 12.96
N ASP A 27 -14.29 -13.57 12.18
CA ASP A 27 -13.00 -13.07 12.62
C ASP A 27 -13.06 -11.55 12.82
N ILE A 28 -13.67 -10.82 11.89
CA ILE A 28 -13.89 -9.37 11.97
C ILE A 28 -14.61 -8.96 13.27
N TRP A 29 -15.59 -9.75 13.72
CA TRP A 29 -16.33 -9.46 14.95
C TRP A 29 -15.52 -9.70 16.24
N ASN A 30 -14.53 -10.59 16.19
CA ASN A 30 -13.81 -11.07 17.37
C ASN A 30 -12.38 -10.55 17.48
N GLU A 31 -11.81 -10.02 16.38
CA GLU A 31 -10.45 -9.53 16.31
C GLU A 31 -10.37 -7.99 16.37
N PRO A 32 -9.18 -7.42 16.66
CA PRO A 32 -8.97 -5.99 16.76
C PRO A 32 -9.38 -5.19 15.51
N SER A 33 -9.82 -3.96 15.73
CA SER A 33 -9.98 -2.99 14.65
C SER A 33 -8.65 -2.33 14.33
N ALA A 34 -8.44 -1.93 13.08
CA ALA A 34 -7.36 -0.99 12.77
C ALA A 34 -7.51 0.35 13.51
N ARG A 35 -8.72 0.73 13.95
CA ARG A 35 -8.91 1.91 14.81
C ARG A 35 -8.21 1.77 16.17
N ASP A 36 -7.98 0.56 16.65
CA ASP A 36 -7.28 0.33 17.92
C ASP A 36 -5.79 0.69 17.84
N LEU A 37 -5.29 0.97 16.62
CA LEU A 37 -3.94 1.45 16.35
C LEU A 37 -3.86 2.97 16.30
N ASP A 38 -4.99 3.69 16.37
CA ASP A 38 -5.05 5.15 16.29
C ASP A 38 -4.66 5.78 17.63
N PRO A 39 -3.48 6.43 17.70
CA PRO A 39 -3.01 7.02 18.94
C PRO A 39 -3.68 8.37 19.24
N THR A 40 -4.44 8.94 18.31
CA THR A 40 -5.04 10.28 18.48
C THR A 40 -6.17 10.34 19.51
N ASN A 41 -6.59 9.18 20.05
CA ASN A 41 -7.45 9.13 21.23
C ASN A 41 -6.72 9.55 22.52
N ASP A 42 -5.39 9.59 22.51
CA ASP A 42 -4.58 10.16 23.58
C ASP A 42 -4.36 11.66 23.33
N GLU A 43 -4.90 12.50 24.22
CA GLU A 43 -4.78 13.97 24.12
C GLU A 43 -3.33 14.47 24.18
N SER A 44 -2.40 13.66 24.70
CA SER A 44 -0.97 13.98 24.74
C SER A 44 -0.23 13.62 23.46
N TYR A 45 -0.88 12.93 22.51
CA TYR A 45 -0.26 12.51 21.26
C TYR A 45 -0.08 13.67 20.29
N ASP A 46 1.17 14.01 20.02
CA ASP A 46 1.54 15.01 19.02
C ASP A 46 2.03 14.33 17.74
N MET A 47 1.14 14.23 16.74
CA MET A 47 1.43 13.62 15.45
C MET A 47 2.62 14.26 14.70
N THR A 48 2.99 15.50 15.02
CA THR A 48 4.10 16.20 14.34
C THR A 48 5.46 15.59 14.65
N ASN A 49 5.56 14.84 15.76
CA ASN A 49 6.77 14.12 16.17
C ASN A 49 6.89 12.72 15.56
N HIS A 50 5.85 12.24 14.87
CA HIS A 50 5.78 10.88 14.36
C HIS A 50 5.90 10.82 12.83
N SER A 51 6.78 9.93 12.37
CA SER A 51 6.99 9.63 10.96
C SER A 51 6.81 8.15 10.67
N ALA A 52 6.52 7.84 9.41
CA ALA A 52 6.49 6.48 8.90
C ALA A 52 7.25 6.36 7.58
N ILE A 53 7.89 5.22 7.36
CA ILE A 53 8.40 4.79 6.07
C ILE A 53 7.46 3.73 5.49
N VAL A 54 6.85 4.06 4.36
CA VAL A 54 6.10 3.12 3.52
C VAL A 54 7.07 2.45 2.54
N ILE A 55 7.10 1.12 2.59
CA ILE A 55 7.97 0.28 1.76
C ILE A 55 7.13 -0.45 0.73
N GLY A 56 7.22 -0.01 -0.53
CA GLY A 56 6.63 -0.68 -1.69
C GLY A 56 7.52 -1.82 -2.22
N LYS A 57 7.25 -2.30 -3.43
CA LYS A 57 7.99 -3.41 -4.09
C LYS A 57 8.77 -2.96 -5.33
N GLY A 58 8.88 -1.65 -5.56
CA GLY A 58 9.52 -1.10 -6.75
C GLY A 58 11.02 -1.40 -6.83
N PRO A 59 11.60 -1.40 -8.04
CA PRO A 59 13.00 -1.75 -8.28
C PRO A 59 13.99 -0.79 -7.60
N SER A 60 13.56 0.44 -7.29
CA SER A 60 14.36 1.44 -6.59
C SER A 60 14.92 0.95 -5.25
N LEU A 61 14.20 0.07 -4.53
CA LEU A 61 14.69 -0.49 -3.26
C LEU A 61 16.06 -1.13 -3.41
N LYS A 62 16.24 -1.91 -4.47
CA LYS A 62 17.50 -2.58 -4.79
C LYS A 62 18.48 -1.62 -5.46
N LYS A 63 18.02 -0.83 -6.44
CA LYS A 63 18.86 0.11 -7.20
C LYS A 63 19.58 1.11 -6.28
N ASN A 64 18.90 1.55 -5.23
CA ASN A 64 19.38 2.59 -4.34
C ASN A 64 19.79 2.06 -2.96
N ASN A 65 19.81 0.74 -2.75
CA ASN A 65 20.14 0.08 -1.49
C ASN A 65 19.36 0.63 -0.29
N HIS A 66 18.07 0.93 -0.47
CA HIS A 66 17.26 1.59 0.56
C HIS A 66 17.19 0.79 1.85
N LEU A 67 17.01 -0.53 1.77
CA LEU A 67 16.88 -1.37 2.96
C LEU A 67 18.19 -1.43 3.78
N GLN A 68 19.34 -1.44 3.10
CA GLN A 68 20.64 -1.37 3.78
C GLN A 68 20.84 -0.02 4.47
N LYS A 69 20.56 1.09 3.76
CA LYS A 69 20.62 2.44 4.32
C LYS A 69 19.70 2.60 5.55
N LEU A 70 18.53 1.96 5.53
CA LEU A 70 17.60 1.96 6.66
C LEU A 70 18.20 1.22 7.87
N ILE A 71 18.79 0.04 7.68
CA ILE A 71 19.45 -0.74 8.75
C ILE A 71 20.62 0.03 9.38
N GLU A 72 21.36 0.79 8.57
CA GLU A 72 22.52 1.58 9.01
C GLU A 72 22.15 2.94 9.62
N SER A 73 20.87 3.31 9.63
CA SER A 73 20.38 4.58 10.19
C SER A 73 19.98 4.44 11.66
N ASN A 74 19.70 5.58 12.30
CA ASN A 74 19.13 5.62 13.65
C ASN A 74 17.61 5.86 13.60
N TYR A 75 16.96 5.53 12.47
CA TYR A 75 15.53 5.73 12.33
C TYR A 75 14.75 4.83 13.31
N SER A 76 13.95 5.45 14.19
CA SER A 76 13.14 4.75 15.20
C SER A 76 11.63 4.87 14.96
N GLY A 77 11.22 5.46 13.84
CA GLY A 77 9.82 5.65 13.46
C GLY A 77 9.11 4.37 12.98
N THR A 78 7.94 4.56 12.39
CA THR A 78 7.05 3.46 11.97
C THR A 78 7.50 2.87 10.64
N ILE A 79 7.56 1.54 10.54
CA ILE A 79 7.75 0.82 9.28
C ILE A 79 6.41 0.23 8.82
N ILE A 80 5.99 0.58 7.60
CA ILE A 80 4.76 0.08 6.97
C ILE A 80 5.12 -0.58 5.65
N CYS A 81 5.06 -1.91 5.59
CA CYS A 81 5.34 -2.66 4.38
C CYS A 81 4.06 -3.01 3.63
N THR A 82 4.12 -2.96 2.30
CA THR A 82 3.17 -3.73 1.51
C THR A 82 3.42 -5.22 1.72
N ASP A 83 2.37 -6.03 1.70
CA ASP A 83 2.47 -7.49 1.73
C ASP A 83 3.43 -8.05 0.67
N GLY A 84 3.38 -7.51 -0.55
CA GLY A 84 4.28 -7.91 -1.64
C GLY A 84 5.77 -7.63 -1.39
N ALA A 85 6.09 -6.72 -0.46
CA ALA A 85 7.47 -6.41 -0.07
C ALA A 85 7.94 -7.16 1.18
N LEU A 86 7.01 -7.60 2.04
CA LEU A 86 7.28 -8.07 3.40
C LEU A 86 8.42 -9.10 3.49
N ILE A 87 8.35 -10.18 2.71
CA ILE A 87 9.36 -11.26 2.74
C ILE A 87 10.77 -10.71 2.44
N ASN A 88 10.89 -9.89 1.39
CA ASN A 88 12.18 -9.33 0.97
C ASN A 88 12.71 -8.33 1.99
N VAL A 89 11.83 -7.52 2.59
CA VAL A 89 12.18 -6.58 3.65
C VAL A 89 12.73 -7.33 4.87
N LEU A 90 12.02 -8.34 5.37
CA LEU A 90 12.48 -9.13 6.52
C LEU A 90 13.80 -9.86 6.24
N LYS A 91 13.95 -10.45 5.04
CA LYS A 91 15.19 -11.14 4.62
C LYS A 91 16.39 -10.19 4.49
N SER A 92 16.16 -8.90 4.25
CA SER A 92 17.23 -7.90 4.19
C SER A 92 17.81 -7.54 5.56
N GLY A 93 17.09 -7.82 6.66
CA GLY A 93 17.47 -7.42 8.02
C GLY A 93 16.62 -6.29 8.60
N VAL A 94 15.78 -5.64 7.79
CA VAL A 94 14.74 -4.71 8.26
C VAL A 94 13.63 -5.54 8.93
N THR A 95 13.75 -5.74 10.24
CA THR A 95 12.93 -6.66 11.02
C THR A 95 12.28 -5.96 12.22
N PRO A 96 11.21 -6.53 12.81
CA PRO A 96 10.61 -6.00 14.03
C PRO A 96 11.53 -5.97 15.25
N ASP A 97 12.65 -6.72 15.23
CA ASP A 97 13.66 -6.66 16.30
C ASP A 97 14.45 -5.36 16.25
N LEU A 98 14.69 -4.85 15.04
CA LEU A 98 15.37 -3.57 14.81
C LEU A 98 14.39 -2.39 14.80
N PHE A 99 13.18 -2.60 14.27
CA PHE A 99 12.13 -1.59 14.17
C PHE A 99 10.83 -2.09 14.84
N PRO A 100 10.63 -1.87 16.15
CA PRO A 100 9.50 -2.43 16.88
C PRO A 100 8.12 -2.00 16.38
N ASN A 101 8.01 -0.81 15.76
CA ASN A 101 6.79 -0.31 15.14
C ASN A 101 6.66 -0.84 13.71
N PHE A 102 6.46 -2.16 13.58
CA PHE A 102 6.44 -2.84 12.30
C PHE A 102 5.04 -3.29 11.87
N PHE A 103 4.62 -2.83 10.71
CA PHE A 103 3.30 -3.08 10.14
C PHE A 103 3.40 -3.70 8.74
N VAL A 104 2.46 -4.60 8.43
CA VAL A 104 2.18 -5.04 7.07
C VAL A 104 0.74 -4.70 6.72
N VAL A 105 0.50 -4.23 5.50
CA VAL A 105 -0.84 -3.97 4.97
C VAL A 105 -1.16 -4.94 3.84
N THR A 106 -2.34 -5.57 3.91
CA THR A 106 -2.91 -6.40 2.83
C THR A 106 -4.31 -5.91 2.48
N ILE A 107 -4.49 -5.56 1.22
CA ILE A 107 -5.74 -5.01 0.68
C ILE A 107 -6.37 -5.99 -0.31
N GLU A 108 -5.54 -6.63 -1.13
CA GLU A 108 -5.97 -7.41 -2.28
C GLU A 108 -6.81 -8.64 -1.85
N PRO A 109 -7.90 -8.93 -2.56
CA PRO A 109 -8.86 -9.98 -2.21
C PRO A 109 -8.50 -11.35 -2.78
N TYR A 110 -7.36 -11.49 -3.46
CA TYR A 110 -7.03 -12.67 -4.23
C TYR A 110 -6.39 -13.79 -3.40
N LYS A 111 -6.73 -15.05 -3.73
CA LYS A 111 -6.15 -16.24 -3.09
C LYS A 111 -4.63 -16.28 -3.10
N ILE A 112 -3.99 -15.77 -4.17
CA ILE A 112 -2.53 -15.78 -4.32
C ILE A 112 -1.80 -15.04 -3.19
N GLN A 113 -2.47 -14.11 -2.49
CA GLN A 113 -1.89 -13.39 -1.36
C GLN A 113 -1.49 -14.30 -0.20
N ALA A 114 -2.05 -15.51 -0.10
CA ALA A 114 -1.61 -16.47 0.89
C ALA A 114 -0.12 -16.85 0.75
N THR A 115 0.43 -16.79 -0.46
CA THR A 115 1.85 -17.07 -0.73
C THR A 115 2.79 -16.02 -0.12
N LEU A 116 2.31 -14.78 0.06
CA LEU A 116 3.08 -13.69 0.68
C LEU A 116 3.31 -13.91 2.18
N TYR A 117 2.57 -14.84 2.76
CA TYR A 117 2.69 -15.27 4.15
C TYR A 117 3.22 -16.71 4.26
N ASP A 118 3.68 -17.32 3.17
CA ASP A 118 4.22 -18.69 3.16
C ASP A 118 5.75 -18.71 3.07
N ASP A 119 6.41 -18.17 4.09
CA ASP A 119 7.87 -18.16 4.18
C ASP A 119 8.33 -18.32 5.64
N PRO A 120 9.39 -19.12 5.92
CA PRO A 120 9.93 -19.27 7.27
C PRO A 120 10.34 -17.95 7.95
N ILE A 121 10.67 -16.91 7.18
CA ILE A 121 10.98 -15.59 7.75
C ILE A 121 9.76 -14.96 8.42
N ILE A 122 8.55 -15.26 7.93
CA ILE A 122 7.29 -14.79 8.49
C ILE A 122 6.99 -15.55 9.78
N GLU A 123 7.20 -16.86 9.81
CA GLU A 123 7.08 -17.66 11.04
C GLU A 123 8.02 -17.14 12.13
N LYS A 124 9.24 -16.76 11.76
CA LYS A 124 10.24 -16.22 12.70
C LYS A 124 9.80 -14.90 13.35
N PHE A 125 9.24 -13.97 12.58
CA PHE A 125 8.97 -12.61 13.05
C PHE A 125 7.50 -12.27 13.25
N GLY A 126 6.57 -13.12 12.80
CA GLY A 126 5.15 -12.80 12.69
C GLY A 126 4.52 -12.38 14.01
N THR A 127 4.90 -12.98 15.14
CA THR A 127 4.44 -12.60 16.48
C THR A 127 4.76 -11.15 16.89
N LYS A 128 5.69 -10.48 16.19
CA LYS A 128 6.08 -9.08 16.41
C LYS A 128 5.55 -8.14 15.33
N ILE A 129 4.79 -8.65 14.35
CA ILE A 129 4.23 -7.87 13.24
C ILE A 129 2.76 -7.59 13.51
N LYS A 130 2.38 -6.32 13.34
CA LYS A 130 0.96 -5.89 13.32
C LYS A 130 0.49 -5.90 11.87
N GLY A 131 -0.47 -6.75 11.56
CA GLY A 131 -1.08 -6.82 10.23
C GLY A 131 -2.36 -5.99 10.14
N ILE A 132 -2.53 -5.26 9.05
CA ILE A 132 -3.71 -4.47 8.74
C ILE A 132 -4.34 -5.04 7.47
N PHE A 133 -5.53 -5.63 7.61
CA PHE A 133 -6.18 -6.41 6.56
C PHE A 133 -7.51 -5.78 6.15
N SER A 134 -7.77 -5.76 4.84
CA SER A 134 -9.09 -5.44 4.31
C SER A 134 -10.09 -6.51 4.73
N THR A 135 -11.32 -6.11 5.01
CA THR A 135 -12.44 -7.05 5.20
C THR A 135 -12.68 -7.97 3.99
N LEU A 136 -12.14 -7.63 2.82
CA LEU A 136 -12.26 -8.40 1.58
C LEU A 136 -11.10 -9.34 1.30
N THR A 137 -10.02 -9.30 2.10
CA THR A 137 -8.85 -10.14 1.89
C THR A 137 -9.24 -11.62 1.87
N HIS A 138 -8.65 -12.40 0.97
CA HIS A 138 -8.93 -13.83 0.87
C HIS A 138 -8.67 -14.53 2.23
N PRO A 139 -9.61 -15.35 2.75
CA PRO A 139 -9.48 -15.99 4.07
C PRO A 139 -8.21 -16.83 4.25
N ASP A 140 -7.71 -17.46 3.18
CA ASP A 140 -6.44 -18.21 3.21
C ASP A 140 -5.24 -17.33 3.59
N ALA A 141 -5.19 -16.09 3.07
CA ALA A 141 -4.09 -15.16 3.38
C ALA A 141 -4.14 -14.71 4.84
N VAL A 142 -5.34 -14.37 5.33
CA VAL A 142 -5.58 -14.01 6.73
C VAL A 142 -5.23 -15.18 7.65
N SER A 143 -5.70 -16.39 7.32
CA SER A 143 -5.43 -17.61 8.09
C SER A 143 -3.94 -17.93 8.15
N LYS A 144 -3.23 -17.77 7.03
CA LYS A 144 -1.78 -17.98 6.96
C LYS A 144 -1.01 -16.97 7.79
N ALA A 145 -1.34 -15.68 7.66
CA ALA A 145 -0.76 -14.61 8.46
C ALA A 145 -0.97 -14.86 9.97
N ARG A 146 -2.20 -15.19 10.36
CA ARG A 146 -2.57 -15.54 11.74
C ARG A 146 -1.80 -16.76 12.26
N LYS A 147 -1.67 -17.81 11.45
CA LYS A 147 -0.91 -19.02 11.80
C LYS A 147 0.56 -18.70 12.10
N ASN A 148 1.15 -17.75 11.39
CA ASN A 148 2.52 -17.29 11.66
C ASN A 148 2.61 -16.28 12.82
N GLY A 149 1.50 -16.02 13.53
CA GLY A 149 1.45 -15.15 14.70
C GLY A 149 1.25 -13.67 14.41
N ILE A 150 1.01 -13.27 13.15
CA ILE A 150 0.73 -11.87 12.82
C ILE A 150 -0.56 -11.43 13.52
N LYS A 151 -0.51 -10.30 14.23
CA LYS A 151 -1.68 -9.75 14.91
C LYS A 151 -2.56 -9.01 13.89
N ILE A 152 -3.73 -9.58 13.59
CA ILE A 152 -4.67 -9.05 12.61
C ILE A 152 -5.43 -7.84 13.16
N HIS A 153 -5.53 -6.78 12.36
CA HIS A 153 -6.37 -5.61 12.60
C HIS A 153 -7.20 -5.32 11.34
N TRP A 154 -8.52 -5.22 11.49
CA TRP A 154 -9.43 -5.11 10.35
C TRP A 154 -9.75 -3.67 9.96
N LEU A 155 -9.82 -3.41 8.66
CA LEU A 155 -10.34 -2.17 8.07
C LEU A 155 -11.22 -2.44 6.84
N HIS A 156 -12.04 -1.46 6.46
CA HIS A 156 -12.74 -1.48 5.19
C HIS A 156 -11.93 -0.77 4.10
N THR A 157 -11.97 -1.33 2.89
CA THR A 157 -11.51 -0.66 1.68
C THR A 157 -12.71 -0.11 0.93
N LEU A 158 -12.64 1.14 0.48
CA LEU A 158 -13.68 1.74 -0.36
C LEU A 158 -13.49 1.24 -1.80
N PHE A 159 -14.48 0.54 -2.34
CA PHE A 159 -14.38 -0.11 -3.66
C PHE A 159 -15.64 0.03 -4.53
N ASP A 160 -16.77 0.46 -3.98
CA ASP A 160 -18.00 0.69 -4.74
C ASP A 160 -18.35 2.18 -4.84
N TYR A 161 -19.28 2.50 -5.74
CA TYR A 161 -19.76 3.86 -5.91
C TYR A 161 -20.64 4.28 -4.72
N ASN A 162 -20.71 5.60 -4.49
CA ASN A 162 -21.57 6.17 -3.45
C ASN A 162 -23.06 6.07 -3.84
N GLU A 163 -23.65 4.90 -3.64
CA GLU A 163 -25.08 4.62 -3.81
C GLU A 163 -25.87 4.74 -2.49
N GLY A 164 -25.30 5.43 -1.50
CA GLY A 164 -25.90 5.60 -0.18
C GLY A 164 -26.22 4.27 0.48
N LYS A 165 -27.49 4.02 0.82
CA LYS A 165 -27.91 2.80 1.54
C LYS A 165 -27.67 1.50 0.76
N LYS A 166 -27.59 1.56 -0.57
CA LYS A 166 -27.40 0.41 -1.45
C LYS A 166 -25.94 0.06 -1.66
N SER A 167 -25.02 0.96 -1.32
CA SER A 167 -23.60 0.69 -1.40
C SER A 167 -23.24 -0.52 -0.53
N ILE A 168 -22.46 -1.43 -1.09
CA ILE A 168 -21.82 -2.52 -0.38
C ILE A 168 -20.94 -2.00 0.74
N ASN A 169 -20.17 -0.92 0.54
CA ASN A 169 -19.42 -0.32 1.62
C ASN A 169 -20.34 0.12 2.78
N ASN A 170 -21.53 0.68 2.48
CA ASN A 170 -22.51 0.99 3.52
C ASN A 170 -23.06 -0.28 4.20
N ILE A 171 -23.51 -1.28 3.43
CA ILE A 171 -24.12 -2.51 3.96
C ILE A 171 -23.13 -3.28 4.83
N THR A 172 -21.91 -3.52 4.34
CA THR A 172 -20.86 -4.22 5.08
C THR A 172 -20.48 -3.45 6.35
N SER A 173 -20.42 -2.12 6.31
CA SER A 173 -20.17 -1.30 7.51
C SER A 173 -21.21 -1.44 8.62
N LEU A 174 -22.44 -1.86 8.27
CA LEU A 174 -23.49 -2.17 9.25
C LEU A 174 -23.31 -3.59 9.79
N MET A 175 -22.96 -4.54 8.92
CA MET A 175 -22.79 -5.96 9.28
C MET A 175 -21.61 -6.21 10.22
N VAL A 176 -20.53 -5.43 10.13
CA VAL A 176 -19.34 -5.60 11.00
C VAL A 176 -19.54 -5.07 12.42
N ARG A 177 -20.62 -4.34 12.70
CA ARG A 177 -20.83 -3.71 14.01
C ARG A 177 -21.19 -4.74 15.06
N THR A 178 -20.54 -4.64 16.20
CA THR A 178 -20.82 -5.45 17.39
C THR A 178 -21.00 -4.55 18.61
N LYS A 179 -21.37 -5.14 19.76
CA LYS A 179 -21.38 -4.39 21.03
C LYS A 179 -19.99 -3.86 21.40
N LYS A 180 -18.92 -4.55 20.97
CA LYS A 180 -17.52 -4.18 21.27
C LYS A 180 -16.96 -3.19 20.24
N ASN A 181 -17.40 -3.27 18.99
CA ASN A 181 -16.88 -2.48 17.89
C ASN A 181 -17.99 -1.73 17.16
N LYS A 182 -17.98 -0.39 17.22
CA LYS A 182 -19.00 0.47 16.58
C LYS A 182 -18.85 0.58 15.05
N GLY A 183 -17.88 -0.12 14.46
CA GLY A 183 -17.59 -0.17 13.04
C GLY A 183 -16.10 0.00 12.78
N LEU A 184 -15.61 -0.45 11.63
CA LEU A 184 -14.21 -0.36 11.26
C LEU A 184 -13.88 1.00 10.62
N PRO A 185 -12.62 1.47 10.66
CA PRO A 185 -12.19 2.56 9.80
C PRO A 185 -12.26 2.11 8.33
N ALA A 186 -12.45 3.06 7.42
CA ALA A 186 -12.46 2.82 5.99
C ALA A 186 -11.42 3.70 5.30
N ILE A 187 -10.67 3.14 4.35
CA ILE A 187 -9.64 3.85 3.59
C ILE A 187 -9.85 3.74 2.08
N GLN A 188 -9.34 4.73 1.36
CA GLN A 188 -9.14 4.66 -0.08
C GLN A 188 -7.92 3.78 -0.39
N THR A 189 -7.91 3.16 -1.58
CA THR A 189 -6.85 2.21 -1.98
C THR A 189 -6.00 2.67 -3.15
N GLY A 190 -6.46 3.62 -3.98
CA GLY A 190 -5.71 4.10 -5.15
C GLY A 190 -5.26 3.00 -6.12
N GLY A 191 -5.91 1.83 -6.06
CA GLY A 191 -5.62 0.66 -6.88
C GLY A 191 -4.38 -0.14 -6.50
N ASN A 192 -3.62 0.22 -5.46
CA ASN A 192 -2.44 -0.53 -5.02
C ASN A 192 -2.22 -0.45 -3.50
N VAL A 193 -1.57 -1.47 -2.94
CA VAL A 193 -1.32 -1.57 -1.48
C VAL A 193 -0.45 -0.43 -0.94
N GLY A 194 0.47 0.11 -1.75
CA GLY A 194 1.36 1.21 -1.34
C GLY A 194 0.60 2.52 -1.06
N THR A 195 -0.41 2.83 -1.86
CA THR A 195 -1.32 3.96 -1.59
C THR A 195 -2.13 3.73 -0.32
N SER A 196 -2.61 2.52 -0.08
CA SER A 196 -3.25 2.17 1.19
C SER A 196 -2.30 2.30 2.39
N CYS A 197 -1.03 1.92 2.24
CA CYS A 197 -0.01 2.12 3.29
C CYS A 197 0.18 3.60 3.62
N TRP A 198 0.13 4.48 2.61
CA TRP A 198 0.17 5.92 2.84
C TRP A 198 -1.02 6.39 3.69
N PHE A 199 -2.26 5.99 3.35
CA PHE A 199 -3.43 6.29 4.18
C PHE A 199 -3.34 5.71 5.59
N VAL A 200 -2.87 4.46 5.72
CA VAL A 200 -2.65 3.82 7.02
C VAL A 200 -1.68 4.66 7.85
N GLY A 201 -0.57 5.11 7.27
CA GLY A 201 0.45 5.86 8.01
C GLY A 201 -0.09 7.12 8.67
N TRP A 202 -0.76 7.99 7.92
CA TRP A 202 -1.23 9.26 8.49
C TRP A 202 -2.62 9.17 9.14
N LYS A 203 -3.50 8.29 8.64
CA LYS A 203 -4.91 8.29 9.01
C LYS A 203 -5.33 7.19 9.96
N ILE A 204 -4.52 6.14 10.10
CA ILE A 204 -4.71 5.09 11.09
C ILE A 204 -3.63 5.18 12.17
N LEU A 205 -2.36 5.39 11.80
CA LEU A 205 -1.24 5.40 12.74
C LEU A 205 -0.84 6.81 13.22
N GLY A 206 -1.54 7.85 12.75
CA GLY A 206 -1.34 9.22 13.22
C GLY A 206 0.06 9.79 12.94
N CYS A 207 0.76 9.35 11.89
CA CYS A 207 2.05 9.93 11.50
C CYS A 207 1.84 11.15 10.61
N SER A 208 2.40 12.31 10.97
CA SER A 208 2.31 13.51 10.13
C SER A 208 3.25 13.47 8.92
N THR A 209 4.35 12.72 9.01
CA THR A 209 5.35 12.64 7.94
C THR A 209 5.43 11.22 7.38
N ILE A 210 5.10 11.05 6.11
CA ILE A 210 5.09 9.75 5.43
C ILE A 210 6.14 9.75 4.32
N SER A 211 7.19 8.95 4.50
CA SER A 211 8.24 8.73 3.52
C SER A 211 7.94 7.51 2.66
N LEU A 212 8.12 7.62 1.34
CA LEU A 212 7.86 6.56 0.38
C LEU A 212 9.18 6.04 -0.19
N ILE A 213 9.42 4.73 -0.08
CA ILE A 213 10.51 4.03 -0.79
C ILE A 213 9.95 2.83 -1.55
N GLY A 214 10.55 2.47 -2.69
CA GLY A 214 10.02 1.38 -3.51
C GLY A 214 8.67 1.68 -4.16
N MET A 215 8.29 2.95 -4.30
CA MET A 215 7.00 3.40 -4.83
C MET A 215 7.15 4.03 -6.23
N ASN A 216 7.78 3.30 -7.17
CA ASN A 216 8.11 3.85 -8.50
C ASN A 216 6.88 4.29 -9.31
N HIS A 217 5.77 3.56 -9.22
CA HIS A 217 4.56 3.80 -10.03
C HIS A 217 4.87 3.96 -11.53
N GLY A 218 5.77 3.12 -12.05
CA GLY A 218 6.23 3.17 -13.43
C GLY A 218 7.30 2.12 -13.68
N TRP A 219 7.56 1.87 -14.95
CA TRP A 219 8.62 1.00 -15.45
C TRP A 219 9.90 1.79 -15.69
N GLU A 220 11.05 1.14 -15.53
CA GLU A 220 12.33 1.69 -15.94
C GLU A 220 12.46 1.63 -17.47
N GLU A 221 13.30 2.48 -18.07
CA GLU A 221 13.41 2.56 -19.54
C GLU A 221 14.03 1.31 -20.17
N ASP A 222 14.79 0.54 -19.39
CA ASP A 222 15.44 -0.70 -19.77
C ASP A 222 14.58 -1.95 -19.50
N ASP A 223 13.38 -1.79 -18.92
CA ASP A 223 12.46 -2.90 -18.76
C ASP A 223 12.00 -3.45 -20.13
N PRO A 224 11.91 -4.79 -20.29
CA PRO A 224 11.44 -5.38 -21.53
C PRO A 224 10.05 -4.88 -21.90
N ILE A 225 9.86 -4.49 -23.16
CA ILE A 225 8.59 -3.89 -23.60
C ILE A 225 7.42 -4.85 -23.45
N GLU A 226 7.63 -6.16 -23.62
CA GLU A 226 6.63 -7.19 -23.38
C GLU A 226 6.20 -7.22 -21.90
N THR A 227 7.14 -7.00 -20.97
CA THR A 227 6.84 -6.88 -19.52
C THR A 227 6.01 -5.62 -19.25
N ILE A 228 6.39 -4.48 -19.82
CA ILE A 228 5.67 -3.20 -19.69
C ILE A 228 4.22 -3.36 -20.19
N MET A 229 4.07 -3.92 -21.39
CA MET A 229 2.78 -4.06 -22.07
C MET A 229 1.84 -5.07 -21.41
N SER A 230 2.38 -6.07 -20.70
CA SER A 230 1.61 -7.08 -19.96
C SER A 230 1.37 -6.71 -18.50
N HIS A 231 1.83 -5.53 -18.07
CA HIS A 231 1.87 -5.12 -16.68
C HIS A 231 2.53 -6.20 -15.78
N GLY A 232 3.76 -6.61 -16.12
CA GLY A 232 4.48 -7.62 -15.35
C GLY A 232 3.89 -9.03 -15.50
N GLN A 233 3.42 -9.38 -16.69
CA GLN A 233 2.79 -10.67 -17.02
C GLN A 233 1.41 -10.91 -16.37
N MET A 234 0.77 -9.87 -15.83
CA MET A 234 -0.60 -9.98 -15.34
C MET A 234 -1.64 -10.12 -16.46
N PHE A 235 -1.35 -9.56 -17.63
CA PHE A 235 -2.25 -9.58 -18.79
C PHE A 235 -1.52 -10.02 -20.05
N GLU A 236 -2.27 -10.48 -21.05
CA GLU A 236 -1.70 -10.64 -22.39
C GLU A 236 -1.28 -9.29 -22.95
N ALA A 237 -0.05 -9.21 -23.48
CA ALA A 237 0.44 -7.99 -24.10
C ALA A 237 -0.45 -7.61 -25.31
N PRO A 238 -1.01 -6.39 -25.37
CA PRO A 238 -1.88 -5.99 -26.45
C PRO A 238 -1.14 -6.00 -27.79
N LYS A 239 -1.81 -6.45 -28.85
CA LYS A 239 -1.30 -6.36 -30.22
C LYS A 239 -1.47 -4.94 -30.73
N ILE A 240 -0.49 -4.09 -30.49
CA ILE A 240 -0.46 -2.69 -30.90
C ILE A 240 0.84 -2.36 -31.64
N ASP A 241 0.75 -1.51 -32.66
CA ASP A 241 1.93 -0.97 -33.34
C ASP A 241 2.70 -0.04 -32.39
N LYS A 242 3.93 -0.43 -32.05
CA LYS A 242 4.84 0.26 -31.12
C LYS A 242 5.27 1.65 -31.63
N GLN A 243 5.11 1.94 -32.93
CA GLN A 243 5.41 3.26 -33.50
C GLN A 243 4.21 4.20 -33.54
N SER A 244 3.00 3.68 -33.30
CA SER A 244 1.76 4.45 -33.40
C SER A 244 1.65 5.53 -32.31
N GLU A 245 0.92 6.61 -32.62
CA GLU A 245 0.57 7.63 -31.62
C GLU A 245 -0.27 7.07 -30.47
N LEU A 246 -1.08 6.03 -30.73
CA LEU A 246 -1.83 5.34 -29.70
C LEU A 246 -0.89 4.67 -28.68
N PHE A 247 0.17 4.02 -29.15
CA PHE A 247 1.16 3.40 -28.26
C PHE A 247 1.85 4.44 -27.37
N LYS A 248 2.31 5.56 -27.95
CA LYS A 248 2.92 6.66 -27.18
C LYS A 248 1.96 7.24 -26.13
N LYS A 249 0.67 7.30 -26.44
CA LYS A 249 -0.37 7.75 -25.51
C LYS A 249 -0.68 6.75 -24.40
N LEU A 250 -0.64 5.45 -24.69
CA LEU A 250 -0.88 4.39 -23.69
C LEU A 250 0.34 4.13 -22.80
N PHE A 251 1.54 4.36 -23.33
CA PHE A 251 2.81 4.13 -22.67
C PHE A 251 3.69 5.38 -22.65
N PRO A 252 3.23 6.52 -22.09
CA PRO A 252 3.99 7.75 -22.10
C PRO A 252 5.29 7.60 -21.29
N LYS A 253 6.36 8.19 -21.81
CA LYS A 253 7.58 8.46 -21.05
C LYS A 253 7.38 9.73 -20.22
N VAL A 254 7.62 9.62 -18.92
CA VAL A 254 7.52 10.72 -17.97
C VAL A 254 8.89 10.99 -17.38
N HIS A 255 9.36 12.24 -17.51
CA HIS A 255 10.58 12.70 -16.87
C HIS A 255 10.26 13.21 -15.46
N ASN A 256 10.95 12.66 -14.45
CA ASN A 256 10.93 13.15 -13.08
C ASN A 256 12.06 14.19 -12.90
N PRO A 257 11.73 15.48 -12.78
CA PRO A 257 12.74 16.54 -12.70
C PRO A 257 13.50 16.54 -11.36
N GLU A 258 12.91 15.98 -10.30
CA GLU A 258 13.49 15.98 -8.95
C GLU A 258 14.65 14.98 -8.82
N PHE A 259 14.59 13.87 -9.56
CA PHE A 259 15.62 12.83 -9.56
C PHE A 259 16.37 12.72 -10.90
N ASN A 260 16.02 13.56 -11.88
CA ASN A 260 16.55 13.51 -13.24
C ASN A 260 16.49 12.10 -13.84
N SER A 261 15.34 11.43 -13.69
CA SER A 261 15.11 10.06 -14.14
C SER A 261 13.87 9.99 -15.02
N THR A 262 13.84 9.08 -15.99
CA THR A 262 12.67 8.86 -16.84
C THR A 262 12.05 7.50 -16.52
N CYS A 263 10.72 7.43 -16.48
CA CYS A 263 9.97 6.18 -16.36
C CYS A 263 8.92 6.07 -17.45
N ILE A 264 8.49 4.85 -17.77
CA ILE A 264 7.39 4.56 -18.68
C ILE A 264 6.15 4.21 -17.86
N LEU A 265 5.01 4.82 -18.18
CA LEU A 265 3.75 4.49 -17.50
C LEU A 265 2.86 3.66 -18.40
N ASP A 266 2.48 2.45 -17.98
CA ASP A 266 1.32 1.78 -18.59
C ASP A 266 0.00 2.40 -18.07
N PRO A 267 -1.17 2.02 -18.61
CA PRO A 267 -2.45 2.57 -18.15
C PRO A 267 -2.75 2.37 -16.64
N ILE A 268 -2.24 1.29 -16.03
CA ILE A 268 -2.44 0.98 -14.62
C ILE A 268 -1.55 1.88 -13.75
N PHE A 269 -0.28 2.03 -14.10
CA PHE A 269 0.62 2.95 -13.41
C PHE A 269 0.25 4.42 -13.62
N GLN A 270 -0.32 4.79 -14.77
CA GLN A 270 -0.95 6.09 -14.94
C GLN A 270 -2.06 6.33 -13.91
N TYR A 271 -2.93 5.34 -13.69
CA TYR A 271 -3.98 5.42 -12.67
C TYR A 271 -3.40 5.48 -11.25
N TYR A 272 -2.50 4.57 -10.87
CA TYR A 272 -1.89 4.54 -9.54
C TYR A 272 -1.14 5.84 -9.22
N SER A 273 -0.35 6.34 -10.17
CA SER A 273 0.37 7.61 -10.02
C SER A 273 -0.59 8.79 -9.89
N SER A 274 -1.63 8.85 -10.70
CA SER A 274 -2.58 9.97 -10.68
C SER A 274 -3.42 9.97 -9.40
N ALA A 275 -3.92 8.81 -8.99
CA ALA A 275 -4.74 8.67 -7.79
C ALA A 275 -3.98 9.08 -6.54
N LEU A 276 -2.75 8.58 -6.34
CA LEU A 276 -1.94 8.93 -5.17
C LEU A 276 -1.60 10.44 -5.15
N LYS A 277 -1.24 11.03 -6.30
CA LYS A 277 -1.01 12.48 -6.41
C LYS A 277 -2.26 13.29 -6.03
N GLU A 278 -3.43 12.88 -6.50
CA GLU A 278 -4.70 13.53 -6.18
C GLU A 278 -5.08 13.39 -4.69
N PHE A 279 -4.75 12.26 -4.06
CA PHE A 279 -4.95 12.10 -2.62
C PHE A 279 -4.00 12.98 -1.81
N ILE A 280 -2.72 13.05 -2.20
CA ILE A 280 -1.73 13.87 -1.53
C ILE A 280 -2.07 15.37 -1.66
N SER A 281 -2.50 15.85 -2.82
CA SER A 281 -2.86 17.27 -3.00
C SER A 281 -4.02 17.70 -2.08
N ARG A 282 -4.96 16.78 -1.80
CA ARG A 282 -6.11 17.00 -0.91
C ARG A 282 -5.86 16.64 0.56
N ALA A 283 -4.68 16.10 0.89
CA ALA A 283 -4.33 15.79 2.27
C ALA A 283 -4.30 17.08 3.13
N PRO A 284 -4.63 16.98 4.44
CA PRO A 284 -4.45 18.09 5.37
C PRO A 284 -3.04 18.66 5.30
N SER A 285 -2.89 19.97 5.50
CA SER A 285 -1.61 20.69 5.31
C SER A 285 -0.49 20.21 6.23
N GLU A 286 -0.84 19.67 7.40
CA GLU A 286 0.07 19.09 8.37
C GLU A 286 0.66 17.75 7.92
N ILE A 287 0.05 17.10 6.91
CA ILE A 287 0.55 15.83 6.39
C ILE A 287 1.60 16.09 5.32
N ARG A 288 2.84 15.71 5.63
CA ARG A 288 3.99 15.82 4.75
C ARG A 288 4.24 14.49 4.07
N THR A 289 4.14 14.46 2.74
CA THR A 289 4.55 13.29 1.95
C THR A 289 5.92 13.52 1.37
N ILE A 290 6.85 12.62 1.70
CA ILE A 290 8.22 12.63 1.20
C ILE A 290 8.35 11.49 0.21
N ASN A 291 8.64 11.78 -1.05
CA ASN A 291 9.05 10.74 -1.97
C ASN A 291 10.56 10.56 -1.87
N ALA A 292 10.98 9.47 -1.25
CA ALA A 292 12.38 9.04 -1.14
C ALA A 292 12.67 7.81 -2.03
N THR A 293 11.81 7.53 -3.00
CA THR A 293 11.96 6.43 -3.96
C THR A 293 13.17 6.65 -4.87
N GLU A 294 13.62 7.90 -5.03
CA GLU A 294 14.77 8.26 -5.89
C GLU A 294 14.55 7.79 -7.35
N GLY A 295 13.32 7.93 -7.84
CA GLY A 295 12.91 7.58 -9.19
C GLY A 295 11.38 7.57 -9.34
N GLY A 296 10.93 7.03 -10.47
CA GLY A 296 9.50 6.84 -10.73
C GLY A 296 8.72 8.14 -10.97
N SER A 297 7.39 8.04 -10.93
CA SER A 297 6.50 9.10 -11.40
C SER A 297 5.88 9.96 -10.29
N LEU A 298 6.19 9.70 -9.02
CA LEU A 298 5.59 10.41 -7.88
C LEU A 298 6.30 11.74 -7.56
N PHE A 299 5.93 12.79 -8.27
CA PHE A 299 6.36 14.17 -8.03
C PHE A 299 5.20 15.13 -8.33
N GLY A 300 5.26 16.35 -7.78
CA GLY A 300 4.26 17.40 -7.99
C GLY A 300 3.79 18.05 -6.69
N GLU A 301 2.59 18.62 -6.74
CA GLU A 301 2.00 19.36 -5.61
C GLU A 301 1.98 18.54 -4.30
N LYS A 302 2.49 19.13 -3.21
CA LYS A 302 2.60 18.54 -1.87
C LYS A 302 3.41 17.22 -1.79
N ILE A 303 4.19 16.88 -2.81
CA ILE A 303 5.14 15.76 -2.77
C ILE A 303 6.55 16.33 -2.68
N HIS A 304 7.20 16.14 -1.54
CA HIS A 304 8.57 16.58 -1.33
C HIS A 304 9.53 15.46 -1.75
N CYS A 305 10.21 15.63 -2.88
CA CYS A 305 11.23 14.67 -3.33
C CYS A 305 12.57 14.96 -2.66
N MET A 306 13.23 13.92 -2.14
CA MET A 306 14.59 14.02 -1.62
C MET A 306 15.28 12.64 -1.62
N PRO A 307 16.63 12.57 -1.61
CA PRO A 307 17.34 11.32 -1.39
C PRO A 307 16.93 10.65 -0.08
N PHE A 308 16.84 9.31 -0.06
CA PHE A 308 16.44 8.60 1.15
C PHE A 308 17.42 8.82 2.31
N THR A 309 18.71 8.97 2.01
CA THR A 309 19.72 9.31 3.02
C THR A 309 19.47 10.65 3.70
N ASP A 310 18.88 11.62 3.00
CA ASP A 310 18.59 12.93 3.56
C ASP A 310 17.32 12.90 4.39
N PHE A 311 16.33 12.10 3.99
CA PHE A 311 15.21 11.77 4.86
C PHE A 311 15.71 11.16 6.18
N LEU A 312 16.54 10.12 6.12
CA LEU A 312 17.03 9.44 7.33
C LEU A 312 17.76 10.42 8.27
N LYS A 313 18.66 11.27 7.76
CA LYS A 313 19.35 12.30 8.58
C LYS A 313 18.41 13.30 9.24
N ASN A 314 17.33 13.69 8.56
CA ASN A 314 16.37 14.68 9.07
C ASN A 314 15.39 14.11 10.09
N PHE A 315 15.25 12.79 10.14
CA PHE A 315 14.30 12.07 10.98
C PHE A 315 14.98 10.99 11.84
N ASP A 316 16.30 11.07 12.00
CA ASP A 316 17.06 10.33 13.00
C ASP A 316 16.58 10.79 14.38
N GLN A 317 16.05 9.85 15.17
CA GLN A 317 15.58 10.07 16.54
C GLN A 317 16.07 8.94 17.43
#